data_AF-A0A3S0Z514-F1
#
_entry.id   AF-A0A3S0Z514-F1
#
_cell.length_a   1.000
_cell.length_b   1.000
_cell.length_c   1.000
_cell.angle_alpha   90.00
_cell.angle_beta   90.00
_cell.angle_gamma   90.00
#
_symmetry.space_group_name_H-M   'P 1'
#
loop_
_entity.id
_entity.type
_entity.pdbx_description
1 polymer ?
#
loop_
_entity_poly.entity_id
_entity_poly.type
_entity_poly.pdbx_seq_one_letter_code
_entity_poly.pdbx_strand_id
1 'polypeptide(L)'
;MSTRATITVADDRESFDLYQHHDGYPEGPYGLVRHIAMARRLAWDLPRFEAADFSAAVIAVLKDRGGSTYLTKNASEHADRAYHYRIEPVRENTVTRVMLTISRASLDRGQNDVEIFSGEIQSAVSQFNAFADASEQPREWRVLGDIEAALYRAEEEIGLLCGHKPDEDTEKALEDIDDASRASCLLRHHLEQNDPWRTLGRTEQTLHRLRETGELIQPAALPAVEVKLAMDAHRRFQRDL
;
A
#
# COMPACT_ATOMS: atom_id res chain seq x y z
N MET A 1 1.48 -14.57 -12.45
CA MET A 1 2.96 -14.46 -12.42
C MET A 1 3.30 -13.40 -11.41
N SER A 2 4.33 -13.63 -10.59
CA SER A 2 4.75 -12.67 -9.58
C SER A 2 5.65 -11.61 -10.21
N THR A 3 5.24 -10.35 -10.21
CA THR A 3 6.11 -9.25 -10.67
C THR A 3 7.12 -8.95 -9.58
N ARG A 4 8.40 -9.18 -9.86
CA ARG A 4 9.49 -8.90 -8.92
C ARG A 4 10.01 -7.50 -9.12
N ALA A 5 10.43 -6.88 -8.03
CA ALA A 5 11.07 -5.58 -8.06
C ALA A 5 12.22 -5.49 -7.08
N THR A 6 13.11 -4.55 -7.32
CA THR A 6 14.06 -4.08 -6.32
C THR A 6 13.82 -2.60 -6.03
N ILE A 7 14.08 -2.19 -4.79
CA ILE A 7 13.96 -0.81 -4.35
C ILE A 7 15.30 -0.42 -3.76
N THR A 8 15.96 0.59 -4.30
CA THR A 8 17.13 1.21 -3.68
C THR A 8 16.68 2.50 -3.01
N VAL A 9 16.99 2.65 -1.74
CA VAL A 9 16.85 3.91 -1.02
C VAL A 9 18.25 4.39 -0.68
N ALA A 10 18.61 5.59 -1.12
CA ALA A 10 19.97 6.11 -0.94
C ALA A 10 19.96 7.57 -0.50
N ASP A 11 20.97 7.93 0.28
CA ASP A 11 21.30 9.31 0.64
C ASP A 11 22.79 9.59 0.36
N ASP A 12 23.34 10.67 0.94
CA ASP A 12 24.73 11.07 0.77
C ASP A 12 25.74 10.15 1.47
N ARG A 13 25.30 9.24 2.36
CA ARG A 13 26.15 8.39 3.20
C ARG A 13 25.96 6.92 2.90
N GLU A 14 24.71 6.48 2.76
CA GLU A 14 24.33 5.07 2.74
C GLU A 14 23.32 4.78 1.63
N SER A 15 23.29 3.50 1.22
CA SER A 15 22.35 2.98 0.24
C SER A 15 21.90 1.60 0.71
N PHE A 16 20.59 1.37 0.67
CA PHE A 16 19.97 0.13 1.08
C PHE A 16 19.15 -0.42 -0.07
N ASP A 17 19.40 -1.67 -0.40
CA ASP A 17 18.68 -2.39 -1.45
C ASP A 17 17.66 -3.34 -0.83
N LEU A 18 16.43 -3.25 -1.30
CA LEU A 18 15.32 -4.11 -0.93
C LEU A 18 14.94 -4.96 -2.12
N TYR A 19 14.57 -6.20 -1.85
CA TYR A 19 13.96 -7.08 -2.83
C TYR A 19 12.49 -7.30 -2.48
N GLN A 20 11.64 -7.20 -3.50
CA GLN A 20 10.20 -7.47 -3.44
C GLN A 20 9.87 -8.65 -4.36
N HIS A 21 9.35 -9.73 -3.77
CA HIS A 21 9.09 -10.97 -4.51
C HIS A 21 7.82 -10.93 -5.38
N HIS A 22 6.82 -10.14 -4.99
CA HIS A 22 5.51 -10.04 -5.66
C HIS A 22 5.01 -8.60 -5.75
N ASP A 23 4.12 -8.33 -6.70
CA ASP A 23 3.45 -7.03 -6.84
C ASP A 23 4.39 -5.84 -7.04
N GLY A 24 5.55 -6.08 -7.66
CA GLY A 24 6.54 -5.06 -7.99
C GLY A 24 6.18 -4.12 -9.14
N TYR A 25 4.96 -4.16 -9.68
CA TYR A 25 4.51 -3.26 -10.75
C TYR A 25 4.16 -1.87 -10.20
N PRO A 26 4.34 -0.78 -10.96
CA PRO A 26 4.10 0.55 -10.45
C PRO A 26 2.61 0.92 -10.40
N GLU A 27 1.79 0.36 -11.29
CA GLU A 27 0.40 0.78 -11.51
C GLU A 27 -0.60 0.35 -10.43
N GLY A 28 -1.61 1.19 -10.21
CA GLY A 28 -2.86 0.82 -9.56
C GLY A 28 -2.80 0.72 -8.04
N PRO A 29 -3.93 0.34 -7.42
CA PRO A 29 -4.09 0.34 -5.97
C PRO A 29 -3.28 -0.75 -5.26
N TYR A 30 -2.67 -1.68 -5.98
CA TYR A 30 -1.80 -2.71 -5.41
C TYR A 30 -0.35 -2.57 -5.87
N GLY A 31 -0.05 -1.52 -6.65
CA GLY A 31 1.28 -1.27 -7.18
C GLY A 31 2.25 -0.76 -6.11
N LEU A 32 3.53 -0.88 -6.40
CA LEU A 32 4.60 -0.51 -5.48
C LEU A 32 4.67 1.00 -5.23
N VAL A 33 4.23 1.82 -6.18
CA VAL A 33 4.18 3.29 -6.03
C VAL A 33 3.27 3.69 -4.86
N ARG A 34 2.11 3.02 -4.71
CA ARG A 34 1.20 3.26 -3.59
C ARG A 34 1.89 2.98 -2.26
N HIS A 35 2.53 1.82 -2.14
CA HIS A 35 3.19 1.40 -0.91
C HIS A 35 4.39 2.30 -0.57
N ILE A 36 5.16 2.73 -1.57
CA ILE A 36 6.25 3.69 -1.39
C ILE A 36 5.71 5.05 -0.91
N ALA A 37 4.58 5.50 -1.44
CA ALA A 37 3.94 6.73 -0.96
C ALA A 37 3.46 6.61 0.49
N MET A 38 2.92 5.45 0.88
CA MET A 38 2.51 5.18 2.26
C MET A 38 3.72 5.11 3.21
N ALA A 39 4.85 4.54 2.75
CA ALA A 39 6.07 4.42 3.55
C ALA A 39 6.61 5.79 4.00
N ARG A 40 6.38 6.87 3.23
CA ARG A 40 6.79 8.22 3.62
C ARG A 40 6.26 8.64 5.00
N ARG A 41 5.09 8.15 5.42
CA ARG A 41 4.47 8.48 6.72
C ARG A 41 5.16 7.82 7.92
N LEU A 42 5.84 6.70 7.67
CA LEU A 42 6.55 5.96 8.70
C LEU A 42 8.03 6.37 8.78
N ALA A 43 8.49 7.19 7.83
CA ALA A 43 9.84 7.71 7.78
C ALA A 43 9.92 9.08 8.46
N TRP A 44 11.15 9.56 8.72
CA TRP A 44 11.37 10.92 9.20
C TRP A 44 10.66 11.99 8.37
N ASP A 45 10.10 12.98 9.07
CA ASP A 45 9.60 14.19 8.45
C ASP A 45 10.72 14.98 7.76
N LEU A 46 10.41 15.48 6.57
CA LEU A 46 11.29 16.39 5.84
C LEU A 46 11.47 17.70 6.64
N PRO A 47 12.67 18.30 6.63
CA PRO A 47 13.76 18.10 5.68
C PRO A 47 14.75 16.97 6.03
N ARG A 48 14.55 16.27 7.15
CA ARG A 48 15.41 15.14 7.52
C ARG A 48 15.09 13.95 6.62
N PHE A 49 16.13 13.35 6.06
CA PHE A 49 16.03 12.12 5.29
C PHE A 49 17.22 11.24 5.64
N GLU A 50 16.94 10.00 6.00
CA GLU A 50 17.94 8.97 6.27
C GLU A 50 17.54 7.71 5.48
N ALA A 51 18.44 7.22 4.63
CA ALA A 51 18.16 6.09 3.76
C ALA A 51 17.79 4.83 4.56
N ALA A 52 18.42 4.62 5.72
CA ALA A 52 18.14 3.49 6.61
C ALA A 52 16.71 3.52 7.15
N ASP A 53 16.27 4.68 7.63
CA ASP A 53 14.94 4.88 8.21
C ASP A 53 13.85 4.75 7.15
N PHE A 54 14.02 5.42 6.00
CA PHE A 54 13.07 5.31 4.90
C PHE A 54 13.00 3.87 4.35
N SER A 55 14.13 3.14 4.31
CA SER A 55 14.13 1.72 3.96
C SER A 55 13.35 0.86 4.96
N ALA A 56 13.49 1.14 6.26
CA ALA A 56 12.74 0.46 7.30
C ALA A 56 11.23 0.71 7.15
N ALA A 57 10.85 1.96 6.84
CA ALA A 57 9.47 2.34 6.55
C ALA A 57 8.90 1.58 5.32
N VAL A 58 9.67 1.47 4.23
CA VAL A 58 9.27 0.69 3.04
C VAL A 58 9.09 -0.78 3.39
N ILE A 59 10.00 -1.38 4.16
CA ILE A 59 9.85 -2.76 4.64
C ILE A 59 8.61 -2.90 5.52
N ALA A 60 8.35 -1.96 6.43
CA ALA A 60 7.21 -2.02 7.33
C ALA A 60 5.87 -2.05 6.59
N VAL A 61 5.76 -1.30 5.48
CA VAL A 61 4.56 -1.28 4.63
C VAL A 61 4.43 -2.56 3.78
N LEU A 62 5.54 -3.07 3.23
CA LEU A 62 5.51 -4.15 2.24
C LEU A 62 5.56 -5.56 2.85
N LYS A 63 6.15 -5.71 4.04
CA LYS A 63 6.46 -7.03 4.60
C LYS A 63 5.22 -7.67 5.23
N ASP A 64 4.60 -8.57 4.49
CA ASP A 64 3.45 -9.38 4.91
C ASP A 64 3.83 -10.76 5.51
N ARG A 65 4.94 -11.37 5.07
CA ARG A 65 5.39 -12.71 5.49
C ARG A 65 6.89 -12.94 5.27
N GLY A 66 7.35 -14.13 5.63
CA GLY A 66 8.72 -14.56 5.33
C GLY A 66 8.98 -14.63 3.82
N GLY A 67 10.06 -14.01 3.36
CA GLY A 67 10.52 -14.06 1.96
C GLY A 67 9.78 -13.16 0.97
N SER A 68 8.86 -12.29 1.41
CA SER A 68 8.18 -11.32 0.53
C SER A 68 9.04 -10.09 0.24
N THR A 69 9.37 -9.34 1.29
CA THR A 69 10.21 -8.14 1.25
C THR A 69 11.36 -8.28 2.23
N TYR A 70 12.59 -8.05 1.77
CA TYR A 70 13.78 -8.13 2.62
C TYR A 70 14.96 -7.33 2.06
N LEU A 71 15.91 -7.01 2.95
CA LEU A 71 17.19 -6.39 2.60
C LEU A 71 18.03 -7.34 1.74
N THR A 72 18.61 -6.81 0.68
CA THR A 72 19.53 -7.52 -0.20
C THR A 72 20.84 -6.75 -0.35
N LYS A 73 21.88 -7.39 -0.89
CA LYS A 73 23.22 -6.78 -0.97
C LYS A 73 23.30 -5.68 -2.03
N ASN A 74 22.62 -5.90 -3.15
CA ASN A 74 22.52 -4.93 -4.23
C ASN A 74 21.30 -5.29 -5.09
N ALA A 75 20.69 -4.28 -5.71
CA ALA A 75 19.61 -4.51 -6.64
C ALA A 75 20.02 -5.45 -7.79
N SER A 76 21.26 -5.32 -8.29
CA SER A 76 21.78 -6.06 -9.47
C SER A 76 21.86 -7.58 -9.32
N GLU A 77 21.87 -8.11 -8.10
CA GLU A 77 21.85 -9.55 -7.83
C GLU A 77 20.52 -10.20 -8.26
N HIS A 78 19.47 -9.40 -8.46
CA HIS A 78 18.14 -9.86 -8.87
C HIS A 78 17.87 -9.57 -10.34
N ALA A 79 18.54 -10.32 -11.22
CA ALA A 79 18.39 -10.19 -12.67
C ALA A 79 16.99 -10.56 -13.20
N ASP A 80 16.16 -11.20 -12.37
CA ASP A 80 14.78 -11.58 -12.71
C ASP A 80 13.73 -10.54 -12.29
N ARG A 81 14.17 -9.37 -11.79
CA ARG A 81 13.29 -8.24 -11.51
C ARG A 81 12.68 -7.69 -12.79
N ALA A 82 11.41 -7.32 -12.74
CA ALA A 82 10.74 -6.61 -13.83
C ALA A 82 10.96 -5.09 -13.71
N TYR A 83 11.02 -4.59 -12.48
CA TYR A 83 11.14 -3.17 -12.18
C TYR A 83 12.22 -2.89 -11.15
N HIS A 84 12.75 -1.68 -11.21
CA HIS A 84 13.68 -1.12 -10.25
C HIS A 84 13.17 0.26 -9.82
N TYR A 85 13.13 0.50 -8.52
CA TYR A 85 12.71 1.74 -7.91
C TYR A 85 13.91 2.35 -7.19
N ARG A 86 14.18 3.63 -7.42
CA ARG A 86 15.26 4.35 -6.74
C ARG A 86 14.69 5.57 -6.06
N ILE A 87 14.95 5.69 -4.75
CA ILE A 87 14.42 6.73 -3.89
C ILE A 87 15.59 7.52 -3.32
N GLU A 88 15.64 8.81 -3.63
CA GLU A 88 16.75 9.69 -3.24
C GLU A 88 16.25 11.07 -2.82
N PRO A 89 16.88 11.69 -1.81
CA PRO A 89 16.60 13.06 -1.46
C PRO A 89 17.28 14.01 -2.46
N VAL A 90 16.53 15.00 -2.93
CA VAL A 90 17.09 16.16 -3.64
C VAL A 90 16.98 17.37 -2.73
N ARG A 91 18.13 17.95 -2.39
CA ARG A 91 18.24 19.14 -1.54
C ARG A 91 18.45 20.36 -2.44
N GLU A 92 17.43 21.20 -2.55
CA GLU A 92 17.50 22.49 -3.25
C GLU A 92 17.35 23.62 -2.23
N ASN A 93 18.44 24.33 -1.96
CA ASN A 93 18.50 25.38 -0.93
C ASN A 93 18.09 24.85 0.46
N THR A 94 16.90 25.23 0.94
CA THR A 94 16.34 24.85 2.24
C THR A 94 15.25 23.78 2.16
N VAL A 95 14.92 23.31 0.95
CA VAL A 95 13.86 22.33 0.73
C VAL A 95 14.48 20.98 0.38
N THR A 96 14.12 19.95 1.15
CA THR A 96 14.40 18.55 0.79
C THR A 96 13.17 18.00 0.11
N ARG A 97 13.34 17.43 -1.09
CA ARG A 97 12.31 16.67 -1.83
C ARG A 97 12.74 15.22 -1.93
N VAL A 98 11.79 14.30 -2.04
CA VAL A 98 12.09 12.88 -2.25
C VAL A 98 11.72 12.52 -3.69
N MET A 99 12.74 12.19 -4.47
CA MET A 99 12.60 11.76 -5.85
C MET A 99 12.45 10.26 -5.93
N LEU A 100 11.57 9.82 -6.81
CA LEU A 100 11.37 8.44 -7.18
C LEU A 100 11.67 8.28 -8.67
N THR A 101 12.64 7.42 -8.97
CA THR A 101 12.91 6.95 -10.33
C THR A 101 12.43 5.51 -10.45
N ILE A 102 11.69 5.21 -11.50
CA ILE A 102 11.20 3.87 -11.79
C ILE A 102 11.75 3.46 -13.15
N SER A 103 12.42 2.32 -13.17
CA SER A 103 13.00 1.76 -14.37
C SER A 103 12.47 0.34 -14.59
N ARG A 104 12.24 -0.02 -15.85
CA ARG A 104 11.86 -1.37 -16.25
C ARG A 104 13.09 -2.11 -16.78
N ALA A 105 13.25 -3.36 -16.37
CA ALA A 105 14.34 -4.20 -16.85
C ALA A 105 14.28 -4.33 -18.38
N SER A 106 15.42 -4.13 -19.05
CA SER A 106 15.51 -4.35 -20.50
C SER A 106 15.44 -5.85 -20.81
N LEU A 107 14.75 -6.21 -21.89
CA LEU A 107 14.67 -7.59 -22.38
C LEU A 107 15.99 -8.07 -22.99
N ASP A 108 16.84 -7.12 -23.42
CA ASP A 108 18.14 -7.42 -24.00
C ASP A 108 19.21 -7.52 -22.91
N ARG A 109 19.79 -8.72 -22.75
CA ARG A 109 20.88 -8.96 -21.79
C ARG A 109 22.07 -8.04 -22.11
N GLY A 110 22.32 -7.06 -21.24
CA GLY A 110 23.44 -6.13 -21.33
C GLY A 110 23.06 -4.68 -21.63
N GLN A 111 21.78 -4.38 -21.86
CA GLN A 111 21.29 -3.00 -21.89
C GLN A 111 20.89 -2.53 -20.48
N ASN A 112 21.06 -1.24 -20.23
CA ASN A 112 20.60 -0.61 -18.99
C ASN A 112 19.06 -0.65 -18.89
N ASP A 113 18.55 -0.61 -17.66
CA ASP A 113 17.13 -0.51 -17.40
C ASP A 113 16.56 0.77 -18.06
N VAL A 114 15.33 0.68 -18.58
CA VAL A 114 14.66 1.79 -19.25
C VAL A 114 13.89 2.58 -18.19
N GLU A 115 14.27 3.84 -17.97
CA GLU A 115 13.51 4.75 -17.12
C GLU A 115 12.11 4.96 -17.71
N ILE A 116 11.08 4.69 -16.90
CA ILE A 116 9.68 4.92 -17.25
C ILE A 116 9.05 6.07 -16.45
N PHE A 117 9.72 6.48 -15.37
CA PHE A 117 9.32 7.62 -14.55
C PHE A 117 10.52 8.18 -13.78
N SER A 118 10.55 9.51 -13.64
CA SER A 118 11.44 10.22 -12.74
C SER A 118 10.72 11.49 -12.28
N GLY A 119 10.58 11.66 -10.97
CA GLY A 119 9.82 12.77 -10.40
C GLY A 119 9.64 12.62 -8.90
N GLU A 120 8.93 13.54 -8.27
CA GLU A 120 8.52 13.38 -6.87
C GLU A 120 7.57 12.20 -6.70
N ILE A 121 7.56 11.58 -5.53
CA ILE A 121 6.65 10.46 -5.20
C ILE A 121 5.19 10.82 -5.52
N GLN A 122 4.76 12.06 -5.26
CA GLN A 122 3.39 12.50 -5.51
C GLN A 122 3.02 12.53 -7.00
N SER A 123 3.97 12.90 -7.85
CA SER A 123 3.81 12.85 -9.30
C SER A 123 3.66 11.40 -9.78
N ALA A 124 4.39 10.46 -9.16
CA ALA A 124 4.27 9.04 -9.46
C ALA A 124 2.88 8.50 -9.08
N VAL A 125 2.40 8.85 -7.89
CA VAL A 125 1.06 8.47 -7.40
C VAL A 125 -0.02 8.81 -8.41
N SER A 126 0.04 10.04 -8.96
CA SER A 126 -0.89 10.52 -9.97
C SER A 126 -0.73 9.78 -11.30
N GLN A 127 0.50 9.65 -11.80
CA GLN A 127 0.79 9.01 -13.09
C GLN A 127 0.37 7.55 -13.13
N PHE A 128 0.61 6.82 -12.05
CA PHE A 128 0.37 5.37 -12.00
C PHE A 128 -1.01 5.01 -11.44
N ASN A 129 -1.87 6.00 -11.20
CA ASN A 129 -3.17 5.82 -10.56
C ASN A 129 -3.05 4.96 -9.29
N ALA A 130 -2.06 5.26 -8.44
CA ALA A 130 -1.77 4.48 -7.24
C ALA A 130 -2.96 4.44 -6.26
N PHE A 131 -3.91 5.36 -6.39
CA PHE A 131 -5.18 5.39 -5.65
C PHE A 131 -6.40 5.34 -6.60
N ALA A 132 -6.32 4.61 -7.71
CA ALA A 132 -7.38 4.53 -8.74
C ALA A 132 -8.79 4.24 -8.20
N ASP A 133 -9.77 4.72 -8.97
CA ASP A 133 -11.21 4.74 -8.70
C ASP A 133 -11.76 3.35 -8.31
N ALA A 134 -12.22 3.24 -7.07
CA ALA A 134 -12.52 1.98 -6.40
C ALA A 134 -13.89 1.36 -6.82
N SER A 135 -14.40 1.72 -8.01
CA SER A 135 -15.77 1.42 -8.47
C SER A 135 -16.13 -0.07 -8.55
N GLU A 136 -15.14 -0.96 -8.78
CA GLU A 136 -15.32 -2.42 -8.78
C GLU A 136 -14.94 -3.10 -7.45
N GLN A 137 -14.38 -2.36 -6.49
CA GLN A 137 -13.99 -2.91 -5.19
C GLN A 137 -15.18 -2.96 -4.21
N PRO A 138 -15.17 -3.91 -3.24
CA PRO A 138 -16.14 -3.91 -2.17
C PRO A 138 -16.15 -2.54 -1.50
N ARG A 139 -17.34 -2.00 -1.21
CA ARG A 139 -17.56 -0.64 -0.74
C ARG A 139 -16.67 -0.26 0.44
N GLU A 140 -16.35 -1.20 1.32
CA GLU A 140 -15.43 -1.02 2.45
C GLU A 140 -14.08 -0.47 2.00
N TRP A 141 -13.56 -0.95 0.86
CA TRP A 141 -12.29 -0.52 0.30
C TRP A 141 -12.37 0.87 -0.29
N ARG A 142 -13.51 1.20 -0.90
CA ARG A 142 -13.77 2.56 -1.40
C ARG A 142 -13.81 3.54 -0.24
N VAL A 143 -14.59 3.21 0.80
CA VAL A 143 -14.70 4.03 2.02
C VAL A 143 -13.33 4.23 2.66
N LEU A 144 -12.53 3.16 2.78
CA LEU A 144 -11.16 3.30 3.28
C LEU A 144 -10.27 4.13 2.36
N GLY A 145 -10.45 4.03 1.04
CA GLY A 145 -9.72 4.84 0.08
C GLY A 145 -10.06 6.31 0.18
N ASP A 146 -11.34 6.63 0.32
CA ASP A 146 -11.84 7.97 0.51
C ASP A 146 -11.35 8.56 1.84
N ILE A 147 -11.33 7.76 2.91
CA ILE A 147 -10.77 8.15 4.21
C ILE A 147 -9.27 8.41 4.09
N GLU A 148 -8.50 7.51 3.49
CA GLU A 148 -7.04 7.69 3.30
C GLU A 148 -6.73 8.93 2.47
N ALA A 149 -7.48 9.15 1.38
CA ALA A 149 -7.33 10.33 0.54
C ALA A 149 -7.75 11.63 1.24
N ALA A 150 -8.76 11.58 2.12
CA ALA A 150 -9.18 12.73 2.92
C ALA A 150 -8.15 13.06 4.00
N LEU A 151 -7.63 12.06 4.71
CA LEU A 151 -6.58 12.22 5.72
C LEU A 151 -5.30 12.80 5.09
N TYR A 152 -4.90 12.29 3.93
CA TYR A 152 -3.77 12.83 3.17
C TYR A 152 -3.95 14.32 2.81
N ARG A 153 -5.12 14.69 2.27
CA ARG A 153 -5.42 16.08 1.92
C ARG A 153 -5.45 16.99 3.14
N ALA A 154 -6.01 16.52 4.26
CA ALA A 154 -6.04 17.28 5.50
C ALA A 154 -4.63 17.57 6.03
N GLU A 155 -3.76 16.56 6.03
CA GLU A 155 -2.35 16.71 6.42
C GLU A 155 -1.61 17.71 5.53
N GLU A 156 -1.79 17.62 4.21
CA GLU A 156 -1.19 18.54 3.24
C GLU A 156 -1.68 19.98 3.42
N GLU A 157 -3.00 20.18 3.57
CA GLU A 157 -3.60 21.49 3.79
C GLU A 157 -3.13 22.12 5.10
N ILE A 158 -3.07 21.35 6.19
CA ILE A 158 -2.55 21.83 7.48
C ILE A 158 -1.07 22.19 7.35
N GLY A 159 -0.27 21.34 6.69
CA GLY A 159 1.15 21.62 6.46
C GLY A 159 1.39 22.90 5.65
N LEU A 160 0.55 23.16 4.64
CA LEU A 160 0.61 24.39 3.83
C LEU A 160 0.18 25.64 4.61
N LEU A 161 -0.82 25.53 5.49
CA LEU A 161 -1.35 26.64 6.27
C LEU A 161 -0.43 27.02 7.44
N CYS A 162 0.15 26.02 8.11
CA CYS A 162 0.89 26.21 9.37
C CYS A 162 2.41 26.26 9.18
N GLY A 163 2.93 25.89 8.00
CA GLY A 163 4.35 25.94 7.69
C GLY A 163 5.19 25.04 8.61
N HIS A 164 6.42 25.44 8.92
CA HIS A 164 7.37 24.62 9.68
C HIS A 164 7.28 24.73 11.21
N LYS A 165 6.29 25.48 11.74
CA LYS A 165 6.05 25.62 13.19
C LYS A 165 4.55 25.68 13.47
N PRO A 166 3.87 24.53 13.45
CA PRO A 166 2.50 24.45 13.96
C PRO A 166 2.47 24.87 15.45
N ASP A 167 1.34 25.45 15.88
CA ASP A 167 1.04 25.59 17.30
C ASP A 167 0.68 24.23 17.92
N GLU A 168 0.62 24.15 19.24
CA GLU A 168 0.40 22.90 19.99
C GLU A 168 -0.90 22.18 19.60
N ASP A 169 -1.98 22.93 19.30
CA ASP A 169 -3.26 22.33 18.91
C ASP A 169 -3.16 21.76 17.48
N THR A 170 -2.47 22.46 16.58
CA THR A 170 -2.19 21.99 15.22
C THR A 170 -1.29 20.75 15.22
N GLU A 171 -0.24 20.73 16.05
CA GLU A 171 0.68 19.59 16.17
C GLU A 171 -0.07 18.33 16.62
N LYS A 172 -0.93 18.47 17.63
CA LYS A 172 -1.80 17.38 18.08
C LYS A 172 -2.77 16.89 17.01
N ALA A 173 -3.35 17.80 16.22
CA ALA A 173 -4.22 17.41 15.12
C ALA A 173 -3.48 16.64 14.03
N LEU A 174 -2.22 16.99 13.75
CA LEU A 174 -1.36 16.24 12.82
C LEU A 174 -1.03 14.84 13.36
N GLU A 175 -0.74 14.71 14.66
CA GLU A 175 -0.53 13.41 15.32
C GLU A 175 -1.79 12.52 15.20
N ASP A 176 -2.98 13.07 15.48
CA ASP A 176 -4.25 12.35 15.37
C ASP A 176 -4.53 11.89 13.91
N ILE A 177 -4.21 12.73 12.92
CA ILE A 177 -4.34 12.39 11.50
C ILE A 177 -3.38 11.26 11.13
N ASP A 178 -2.15 11.27 11.64
CA ASP A 178 -1.20 10.22 11.34
C ASP A 178 -1.57 8.89 12.01
N ASP A 179 -2.04 8.92 13.25
CA ASP A 179 -2.61 7.75 13.93
C ASP A 179 -3.79 7.15 13.17
N ALA A 180 -4.74 8.00 12.72
CA ALA A 180 -5.88 7.57 11.93
C ALA A 180 -5.44 6.92 10.61
N SER A 181 -4.40 7.46 9.98
CA SER A 181 -3.87 6.95 8.73
C SER A 181 -3.15 5.62 8.91
N ARG A 182 -2.35 5.46 9.98
CA ARG A 182 -1.76 4.18 10.38
C ARG A 182 -2.82 3.12 10.63
N ALA A 183 -3.88 3.47 11.37
CA ALA A 183 -5.00 2.57 11.64
C ALA A 183 -5.74 2.16 10.36
N SER A 184 -5.99 3.10 9.44
CA SER A 184 -6.61 2.80 8.14
C SER A 184 -5.76 1.84 7.32
N CYS A 185 -4.44 2.07 7.26
CA CYS A 185 -3.49 1.19 6.58
C CYS A 185 -3.56 -0.24 7.13
N LEU A 186 -3.54 -0.40 8.46
CA LEU A 186 -3.65 -1.72 9.10
C LEU A 186 -4.98 -2.41 8.79
N LEU A 187 -6.08 -1.66 8.81
CA LEU A 187 -7.41 -2.19 8.51
C LEU A 187 -7.51 -2.64 7.05
N ARG A 188 -6.98 -1.85 6.12
CA ARG A 188 -6.94 -2.21 4.71
C ARG A 188 -6.10 -3.46 4.47
N HIS A 189 -4.90 -3.53 5.04
CA HIS A 189 -4.06 -4.71 4.96
C HIS A 189 -4.77 -5.96 5.50
N HIS A 190 -5.50 -5.81 6.61
CA HIS A 190 -6.30 -6.90 7.16
C HIS A 190 -7.40 -7.37 6.19
N LEU A 191 -8.10 -6.44 5.53
CA LEU A 191 -9.13 -6.76 4.53
C LEU A 191 -8.54 -7.39 3.26
N GLU A 192 -7.36 -6.95 2.82
CA GLU A 192 -6.59 -7.53 1.71
C GLU A 192 -6.27 -9.01 1.96
N GLN A 193 -5.83 -9.33 3.18
CA GLN A 193 -5.41 -10.68 3.53
C GLN A 193 -6.55 -11.62 3.85
N ASN A 194 -7.61 -11.13 4.53
CA ASN A 194 -8.60 -12.00 5.15
C ASN A 194 -9.95 -12.03 4.45
N ASP A 195 -10.16 -11.23 3.39
CA ASP A 195 -11.43 -11.01 2.65
C ASP A 195 -12.61 -11.76 3.31
N PRO A 196 -13.13 -11.19 4.42
CA PRO A 196 -14.08 -11.90 5.27
C PRO A 196 -15.35 -12.25 4.50
N TRP A 197 -15.67 -11.46 3.47
CA TRP A 197 -16.84 -11.63 2.62
C TRP A 197 -16.68 -12.79 1.64
N ARG A 198 -15.48 -13.00 1.10
CA ARG A 198 -15.19 -14.19 0.28
C ARG A 198 -15.24 -15.47 1.10
N THR A 199 -14.78 -15.43 2.35
CA THR A 199 -14.86 -16.55 3.29
C THR A 199 -16.32 -16.86 3.64
N LEU A 200 -17.13 -15.84 3.96
CA LEU A 200 -18.56 -15.99 4.23
C LEU A 200 -19.33 -16.47 2.99
N GLY A 201 -19.03 -15.97 1.80
CA GLY A 201 -19.65 -16.39 0.55
C GLY A 201 -19.37 -17.85 0.20
N ARG A 202 -18.14 -18.34 0.41
CA ARG A 202 -17.80 -19.78 0.27
C ARG A 202 -18.56 -20.64 1.27
N THR A 203 -18.71 -20.13 2.49
CA THR A 203 -19.46 -20.82 3.56
C THR A 203 -20.95 -20.91 3.21
N GLU A 204 -21.55 -19.82 2.74
CA GLU A 204 -22.94 -19.77 2.26
C GLU A 204 -23.18 -20.76 1.12
N GLN A 205 -22.30 -20.79 0.11
CA GLN A 205 -22.38 -21.75 -1.00
C GLN A 205 -22.26 -23.21 -0.55
N THR A 206 -21.36 -23.49 0.39
CA THR A 206 -21.17 -24.83 0.94
C THR A 206 -22.41 -25.28 1.71
N LEU A 207 -22.98 -24.41 2.54
CA LEU A 207 -24.23 -24.66 3.26
C LEU A 207 -25.42 -24.87 2.31
N HIS A 208 -25.48 -24.15 1.19
CA HIS A 208 -26.50 -24.35 0.16
C HIS A 208 -26.42 -25.74 -0.47
N ARG A 209 -25.21 -26.15 -0.91
CA ARG A 209 -24.98 -27.47 -1.52
C ARG A 209 -25.33 -28.61 -0.56
N LEU A 210 -24.94 -28.50 0.71
CA LEU A 210 -25.25 -29.51 1.74
C LEU A 210 -26.76 -29.65 1.99
N ARG A 211 -27.54 -28.58 1.82
CA ARG A 211 -29.01 -28.64 1.88
C ARG A 211 -29.61 -29.30 0.65
N GLU A 212 -29.04 -29.07 -0.53
CA GLU A 212 -29.51 -29.65 -1.80
C GLU A 212 -29.20 -31.14 -1.93
N THR A 213 -28.07 -31.61 -1.39
CA THR A 213 -27.68 -33.03 -1.44
C THR A 213 -28.40 -33.92 -0.42
N GLY A 214 -29.12 -33.33 0.54
CA GLY A 214 -29.90 -34.08 1.53
C GLY A 214 -29.04 -34.90 2.51
N GLU A 215 -27.73 -34.64 2.58
CA GLU A 215 -26.84 -35.31 3.54
C GLU A 215 -27.24 -34.92 4.97
N LEU A 216 -27.61 -35.92 5.77
CA LEU A 216 -28.01 -35.80 7.17
C LEU A 216 -26.82 -35.35 8.04
N ILE A 217 -26.55 -34.05 8.07
CA ILE A 217 -25.68 -33.45 9.07
C ILE A 217 -26.50 -33.25 10.35
N GLN A 218 -26.07 -33.88 11.44
CA GLN A 218 -26.72 -33.76 12.75
C GLN A 218 -26.82 -32.28 13.19
N PRO A 219 -27.95 -31.83 13.76
CA PRO A 219 -28.22 -30.43 13.98
C PRO A 219 -27.58 -29.94 15.29
N ALA A 220 -26.27 -29.74 15.31
CA ALA A 220 -25.74 -28.60 16.06
C ALA A 220 -25.89 -27.42 15.11
N ALA A 221 -26.78 -26.48 15.45
CA ALA A 221 -27.20 -25.37 14.59
C ALA A 221 -26.03 -24.81 13.76
N LEU A 222 -25.95 -25.22 12.49
CA LEU A 222 -25.00 -24.63 11.56
C LEU A 222 -25.27 -23.12 11.59
N PRO A 223 -24.23 -22.26 11.58
CA PRO A 223 -24.40 -20.80 11.61
C PRO A 223 -25.03 -20.27 10.31
N ALA A 224 -25.78 -21.09 9.56
CA ALA A 224 -26.40 -20.77 8.28
C ALA A 224 -27.36 -19.57 8.35
N VAL A 225 -28.05 -19.37 9.48
CA VAL A 225 -28.87 -18.16 9.67
C VAL A 225 -27.98 -16.93 9.85
N GLU A 226 -26.93 -17.03 10.66
CA GLU A 226 -25.98 -15.94 10.94
C GLU A 226 -25.17 -15.56 9.70
N VAL A 227 -24.66 -16.55 8.95
CA VAL A 227 -23.93 -16.35 7.69
C VAL A 227 -24.82 -15.71 6.63
N LYS A 228 -26.07 -16.17 6.50
CA LYS A 228 -27.02 -15.57 5.56
C LYS A 228 -27.37 -14.13 5.94
N LEU A 229 -27.64 -13.87 7.22
CA LEU A 229 -27.91 -12.51 7.72
C LEU A 229 -26.70 -11.58 7.51
N ALA A 230 -25.48 -12.07 7.76
CA ALA A 230 -24.24 -11.32 7.52
C ALA A 230 -24.04 -11.03 6.02
N MET A 231 -24.27 -12.01 5.14
CA MET A 231 -24.19 -11.84 3.69
C MET A 231 -25.27 -10.89 3.16
N ASP A 232 -26.49 -10.96 3.69
CA ASP A 232 -27.57 -10.05 3.32
C ASP A 232 -27.31 -8.62 3.81
N ALA A 233 -26.76 -8.46 5.02
CA ALA A 233 -26.31 -7.16 5.53
C ALA A 233 -25.17 -6.58 4.68
N HIS A 234 -24.18 -7.38 4.31
CA HIS A 234 -23.10 -6.97 3.42
C HIS A 234 -23.65 -6.58 2.04
N ARG A 235 -24.52 -7.39 1.42
CA ARG A 235 -25.15 -7.05 0.14
C ARG A 235 -25.94 -5.74 0.20
N ARG A 236 -26.62 -5.44 1.32
CA ARG A 236 -27.29 -4.15 1.53
C ARG A 236 -26.29 -3.01 1.66
N PHE A 237 -25.24 -3.21 2.47
CA PHE A 237 -24.14 -2.27 2.58
C PHE A 237 -23.49 -1.99 1.21
N GLN A 238 -23.38 -2.97 0.31
CA GLN A 238 -22.88 -2.74 -1.05
C GLN A 238 -23.84 -1.95 -1.95
N ARG A 239 -25.15 -1.92 -1.66
CA ARG A 239 -26.21 -1.34 -2.51
C ARG A 239 -26.65 0.07 -2.11
N ASP A 240 -26.63 0.41 -0.82
CA ASP A 240 -27.25 1.65 -0.32
C ASP A 240 -26.36 2.88 -0.60
N LEU A 241 -26.75 3.73 -1.56
CA LEU A 241 -26.27 5.11 -1.73
C LEU A 241 -27.22 6.06 -0.99
#